data_AF-A0A2D7H9Z1-F1
#
_entry.id   AF-A0A2D7H9Z1-F1
#
_cell.length_a   1.000
_cell.length_b   1.000
_cell.length_c   1.000
_cell.angle_alpha   90.00
_cell.angle_beta   90.00
_cell.angle_gamma   90.00
#
_symmetry.space_group_name_H-M   'P 1'
#
loop_
_entity.id
_entity.type
_entity.pdbx_description
1 polymer ?
#
loop_
_entity_poly.entity_id
_entity_poly.type
_entity_poly.pdbx_seq_one_letter_code
_entity_poly.pdbx_strand_id
1 'polypeptide(L)'
;MPIQIKCKCGKTLSIPDGMQGKSVKCPGCQQVLRVPAGGVAKPAATQPAAVTQQPATAVDDSMAGLFDEEGFSTAVEAVCPSCGAEMPANAVLCTKCGYHKEAGTILEAHKTAGVDIDHGTLALDKAAVDMERAAELQKTMLRGAGLPWWGLALALFMLGSGLLIAVLAVNASRRVDETISFNPMHLFLVLSASAFFAIAAGANFMIILHAFKDSLQNGLICLFIPVFGVFYYAVTHWSETWRFFVTSTILAAIGGGLMAAGMAQLS
;
A
#
# COMPACT_ATOMS: atom_id res chain seq x y z
N MET A 1 41.15 -32.57 24.57
CA MET A 1 40.42 -33.68 25.20
C MET A 1 39.00 -33.18 25.46
N PRO A 2 37.97 -33.69 24.80
CA PRO A 2 36.65 -33.06 24.81
C PRO A 2 36.03 -32.95 26.21
N ILE A 3 35.69 -31.73 26.62
CA ILE A 3 35.05 -31.45 27.90
C ILE A 3 33.56 -31.76 27.78
N GLN A 4 33.09 -32.76 28.52
CA GLN A 4 31.68 -33.14 28.55
C GLN A 4 30.95 -32.36 29.66
N ILE A 5 29.98 -31.53 29.26
CA ILE A 5 29.16 -30.77 30.20
C ILE A 5 27.72 -31.27 30.11
N LYS A 6 27.17 -31.68 31.26
CA LYS A 6 25.75 -31.98 31.41
C LYS A 6 24.97 -30.68 31.55
N CYS A 7 24.08 -30.41 30.60
CA CYS A 7 23.13 -29.30 30.72
C CYS A 7 22.02 -29.66 31.73
N LYS A 8 21.41 -28.66 32.38
CA LYS A 8 20.21 -28.81 33.22
C LYS A 8 19.02 -29.48 32.51
N CYS A 9 19.00 -29.50 31.18
CA CYS A 9 17.99 -30.24 30.39
C CYS A 9 18.31 -31.74 30.23
N GLY A 10 19.36 -32.25 30.89
CA GLY A 10 19.72 -33.67 30.93
C GLY A 10 20.61 -34.17 29.79
N LYS A 11 20.83 -33.37 28.73
CA LYS A 11 21.72 -33.76 27.62
C LYS A 11 23.19 -33.47 27.94
N THR A 12 24.04 -34.48 27.77
CA THR A 12 25.51 -34.36 27.84
C THR A 12 26.02 -33.89 26.48
N LEU A 13 26.67 -32.73 26.43
CA LEU A 13 27.27 -32.18 25.21
C LEU A 13 28.79 -32.27 25.30
N SER A 14 29.40 -32.80 24.25
CA SER A 14 30.86 -32.89 24.08
C SER A 14 31.31 -31.68 23.26
N ILE A 15 31.97 -30.71 23.91
CA ILE A 15 32.34 -29.43 23.29
C ILE A 15 33.86 -29.43 23.02
N PRO A 16 34.30 -29.11 21.78
CA PRO A 16 35.72 -29.06 21.44
C PRO A 16 36.44 -27.92 22.18
N ASP A 17 37.71 -28.17 22.54
CA ASP A 17 38.49 -27.38 23.51
C ASP A 17 38.80 -25.93 23.12
N GLY A 18 38.47 -25.52 21.90
CA GLY A 18 38.61 -24.15 21.41
C GLY A 18 37.57 -23.16 21.94
N MET A 19 36.58 -23.63 22.73
CA MET A 19 35.47 -22.81 23.25
C MET A 19 35.47 -22.73 24.79
N GLN A 20 36.65 -22.72 25.41
CA GLN A 20 36.81 -22.52 26.84
C GLN A 20 36.56 -21.04 27.21
N GLY A 21 35.68 -20.77 28.19
CA GLY A 21 35.33 -19.41 28.64
C GLY A 21 34.29 -18.65 27.80
N LYS A 22 33.84 -19.20 26.67
CA LYS A 22 32.76 -18.61 25.85
C LYS A 22 31.40 -19.26 26.14
N SER A 23 30.35 -18.47 25.99
CA SER A 23 28.98 -18.89 26.27
C SER A 23 28.37 -19.57 25.05
N VAL A 24 28.02 -20.85 25.13
CA VAL A 24 27.45 -21.63 24.03
C VAL A 24 25.99 -21.98 24.31
N LYS A 25 25.13 -21.85 23.28
CA LYS A 25 23.71 -22.23 23.38
C LYS A 25 23.57 -23.74 23.31
N CYS A 26 22.83 -24.32 24.26
CA CYS A 26 22.45 -25.72 24.22
C CYS A 26 21.33 -25.93 23.17
N PRO A 27 21.52 -26.77 22.13
CA PRO A 27 20.51 -26.96 21.08
C PRO A 27 19.23 -27.67 21.55
N GLY A 28 19.20 -28.24 22.76
CA GLY A 28 18.02 -28.91 23.31
C GLY A 28 17.07 -28.00 24.10
N CYS A 29 17.55 -26.91 24.68
CA CYS A 29 16.75 -25.99 25.50
C CYS A 29 17.04 -24.51 25.22
N GLN A 30 17.90 -24.20 24.25
CA GLN A 30 18.39 -22.88 23.85
C GLN A 30 19.04 -22.02 24.96
N GLN A 31 19.15 -22.55 26.18
CA GLN A 31 19.83 -21.89 27.29
C GLN A 31 21.33 -21.72 27.01
N VAL A 32 21.84 -20.51 27.27
CA VAL A 32 23.26 -20.18 27.12
C VAL A 32 24.04 -20.72 28.32
N LEU A 33 24.98 -21.64 28.10
CA LEU A 33 25.83 -22.25 29.13
C LEU A 33 27.28 -21.79 28.94
N ARG A 34 27.93 -21.36 30.02
CA ARG A 34 29.37 -21.07 30.01
C ARG A 34 30.17 -22.35 30.26
N VAL A 35 31.15 -22.59 29.40
CA VAL A 35 32.09 -23.73 29.50
C VAL A 35 33.22 -23.34 30.48
N PRO A 36 33.37 -24.01 31.63
CA PRO A 36 34.44 -23.72 32.58
C PRO A 36 35.80 -24.14 32.01
N ALA A 37 36.77 -23.22 31.99
CA ALA A 37 38.18 -23.54 31.73
C ALA A 37 38.77 -24.16 33.01
N GLY A 38 39.29 -25.39 32.94
CA GLY A 38 39.72 -26.14 34.13
C GLY A 38 41.18 -25.89 34.52
N GLY A 39 41.47 -25.93 35.84
CA GLY A 39 42.79 -26.30 36.37
C GLY A 39 43.22 -25.77 37.74
N VAL A 40 43.09 -26.62 38.78
CA VAL A 40 43.87 -26.72 40.05
C VAL A 40 43.48 -25.86 41.29
N ALA A 41 43.58 -26.48 42.47
CA ALA A 41 42.93 -26.13 43.75
C ALA A 41 43.89 -25.74 44.91
N LYS A 42 43.35 -24.95 45.87
CA LYS A 42 43.56 -24.89 47.36
C LYS A 42 44.82 -24.16 47.92
N PRO A 43 44.89 -23.63 49.19
CA PRO A 43 43.90 -23.32 50.28
C PRO A 43 43.86 -21.81 50.70
N ALA A 44 42.77 -21.21 51.21
CA ALA A 44 42.16 -21.22 52.57
C ALA A 44 42.97 -20.56 53.72
N ALA A 45 42.50 -19.38 54.19
CA ALA A 45 42.36 -18.87 55.57
C ALA A 45 41.83 -17.41 55.45
N THR A 46 40.87 -16.88 56.22
CA THR A 46 40.47 -17.14 57.61
C THR A 46 38.99 -16.75 57.81
N GLN A 47 38.28 -17.59 58.56
CA GLN A 47 37.01 -17.39 59.26
C GLN A 47 37.15 -16.34 60.41
N PRO A 48 36.14 -16.06 61.28
CA PRO A 48 34.68 -16.32 61.22
C PRO A 48 33.77 -15.21 61.81
N ALA A 49 32.46 -15.46 61.67
CA ALA A 49 31.37 -15.28 62.65
C ALA A 49 30.82 -13.88 63.03
N ALA A 50 29.47 -13.82 62.94
CA ALA A 50 28.49 -13.09 63.76
C ALA A 50 28.67 -11.56 63.84
N VAL A 51 27.63 -10.73 63.80
CA VAL A 51 26.63 -10.57 64.86
C VAL A 51 25.41 -9.87 64.26
N THR A 52 24.25 -10.44 64.50
CA THR A 52 22.96 -9.76 64.50
C THR A 52 22.93 -8.76 65.65
N GLN A 53 22.70 -7.46 65.41
CA GLN A 53 22.08 -6.57 66.41
C GLN A 53 21.48 -5.29 65.80
N GLN A 54 20.19 -5.14 66.18
CA GLN A 54 19.20 -4.06 66.19
C GLN A 54 19.73 -2.60 66.48
N PRO A 55 18.89 -1.54 66.55
CA PRO A 55 19.13 -0.23 65.95
C PRO A 55 19.17 0.89 67.03
N ALA A 56 19.01 2.14 66.57
CA ALA A 56 18.56 3.34 67.30
C ALA A 56 19.69 4.11 68.01
N THR A 57 19.79 5.45 68.00
CA THR A 57 18.80 6.53 67.79
C THR A 57 19.52 7.86 67.50
N ALA A 58 18.72 8.82 67.02
CA ALA A 58 18.78 10.27 67.33
C ALA A 58 19.60 11.19 66.41
N VAL A 59 18.97 11.59 65.31
CA VAL A 59 19.02 12.97 64.80
C VAL A 59 17.59 13.43 64.49
N ASP A 60 17.10 14.29 65.39
CA ASP A 60 16.15 15.40 65.21
C ASP A 60 14.74 15.17 64.59
N ASP A 61 13.75 15.20 65.49
CA ASP A 61 12.30 15.26 65.25
C ASP A 61 11.85 16.55 64.50
N SER A 62 12.65 17.63 64.53
CA SER A 62 12.28 18.92 63.92
C SER A 62 12.45 18.96 62.40
N MET A 63 13.46 18.29 61.85
CA MET A 63 13.59 18.10 60.42
C MET A 63 12.66 17.01 59.91
N ALA A 64 12.55 15.89 60.65
CA ALA A 64 11.68 14.78 60.27
C ALA A 64 10.20 15.22 60.14
N GLY A 65 9.70 16.03 61.08
CA GLY A 65 8.34 16.58 61.01
C GLY A 65 8.09 17.49 59.80
N LEU A 66 9.10 18.25 59.34
CA LEU A 66 8.99 19.08 58.15
C LEU A 66 8.97 18.25 56.85
N PHE A 67 9.66 17.10 56.82
CA PHE A 67 9.60 16.16 55.69
C PHE A 67 8.28 15.39 55.62
N ASP A 68 7.60 15.19 56.76
CA ASP A 68 6.28 14.58 56.84
C ASP A 68 5.15 15.54 56.43
N GLU A 69 5.26 16.85 56.72
CA GLU A 69 4.27 17.87 56.31
C GLU A 69 4.28 18.16 54.79
N GLU A 70 5.43 17.95 54.13
CA GLU A 70 5.58 18.06 52.66
C GLU A 70 5.24 16.74 51.91
N GLY A 71 4.73 15.71 52.62
CA GLY A 71 4.21 14.48 52.01
C GLY A 71 5.26 13.50 51.47
N PHE A 72 6.53 13.62 51.87
CA PHE A 72 7.63 12.81 51.36
C PHE A 72 7.80 11.43 52.03
N SER A 73 7.02 11.08 53.05
CA SER A 73 7.08 9.78 53.72
C SER A 73 6.19 8.69 53.12
N THR A 74 5.71 8.88 51.88
CA THR A 74 5.12 7.79 51.12
C THR A 74 6.24 6.80 50.75
N ALA A 75 6.38 5.72 51.54
CA ALA A 75 7.43 4.71 51.47
C ALA A 75 7.93 4.38 50.04
N VAL A 76 9.03 5.02 49.64
CA VAL A 76 9.77 4.74 48.40
C VAL A 76 10.65 3.53 48.66
N GLU A 77 10.08 2.34 48.48
CA GLU A 77 10.74 1.08 48.83
C GLU A 77 11.31 0.33 47.62
N ALA A 78 11.01 0.74 46.38
CA ALA A 78 11.54 0.05 45.19
C ALA A 78 11.82 0.97 43.99
N VAL A 79 12.96 0.74 43.33
CA VAL A 79 13.35 1.41 42.08
C VAL A 79 13.02 0.54 40.87
N CYS A 80 12.54 1.14 39.78
CA CYS A 80 12.28 0.45 38.52
C CYS A 80 13.61 -0.06 37.90
N PRO A 81 13.75 -1.37 37.60
CA PRO A 81 14.99 -1.93 37.03
C PRO A 81 15.33 -1.42 35.61
N SER A 82 14.33 -0.94 34.86
CA SER A 82 14.51 -0.56 33.45
C SER A 82 14.80 0.92 33.24
N CYS A 83 14.24 1.82 34.08
CA CYS A 83 14.38 3.26 33.91
C CYS A 83 14.90 4.00 35.16
N GLY A 84 15.05 3.30 36.30
CA GLY A 84 15.54 3.90 37.54
C GLY A 84 14.53 4.80 38.25
N ALA A 85 13.27 4.86 37.82
CA ALA A 85 12.23 5.66 38.48
C ALA A 85 11.84 5.07 39.84
N GLU A 86 11.57 5.94 40.81
CA GLU A 86 11.00 5.58 42.10
C GLU A 86 9.58 5.02 41.97
N MET A 87 9.29 3.94 42.70
CA MET A 87 8.00 3.26 42.68
C MET A 87 7.62 2.75 44.07
N PRO A 88 6.32 2.68 44.41
CA PRO A 88 5.89 2.05 45.66
C PRO A 88 6.14 0.53 45.61
N ALA A 89 6.38 -0.08 46.77
CA ALA A 89 6.72 -1.52 46.86
C ALA A 89 5.72 -2.44 46.15
N ASN A 90 4.43 -2.08 46.17
CA ASN A 90 3.34 -2.87 45.60
C ASN A 90 2.97 -2.50 44.14
N ALA A 91 3.72 -1.63 43.46
CA ALA A 91 3.43 -1.32 42.06
C ALA A 91 3.93 -2.43 41.12
N VAL A 92 2.98 -3.08 40.44
CA VAL A 92 3.23 -4.15 39.45
C VAL A 92 3.75 -3.57 38.12
N LEU A 93 3.41 -2.32 37.79
CA LEU A 93 3.76 -1.63 36.55
C LEU A 93 4.41 -0.28 36.83
N CYS A 94 5.53 0.00 36.16
CA CYS A 94 6.14 1.32 36.15
C CYS A 94 5.34 2.28 35.28
N THR A 95 4.79 3.33 35.87
CA THR A 95 4.01 4.36 35.17
C THR A 95 4.86 5.28 34.30
N LYS A 96 6.19 5.30 34.49
CA LYS A 96 7.12 6.15 33.71
C LYS A 96 7.63 5.49 32.44
N CYS A 97 7.95 4.20 32.47
CA CYS A 97 8.56 3.49 31.33
C CYS A 97 7.81 2.24 30.87
N GLY A 98 6.66 1.90 31.47
CA GLY A 98 5.84 0.75 31.07
C GLY A 98 6.41 -0.63 31.43
N TYR A 99 7.40 -0.71 32.33
CA TYR A 99 8.00 -1.98 32.77
C TYR A 99 7.11 -2.75 33.76
N HIS A 100 6.75 -3.99 33.44
CA HIS A 100 6.04 -4.90 34.34
C HIS A 100 7.02 -5.71 35.20
N LYS A 101 6.96 -5.54 36.53
CA LYS A 101 7.89 -6.18 37.48
C LYS A 101 7.71 -7.70 37.57
N GLU A 102 6.49 -8.20 37.37
CA GLU A 102 6.17 -9.63 37.48
C GLU A 102 6.44 -10.39 36.18
N ALA A 103 6.13 -9.79 35.04
CA ALA A 103 6.31 -10.41 33.72
C ALA A 103 7.74 -10.24 33.16
N GLY A 104 8.51 -9.28 33.70
CA GLY A 104 9.87 -8.97 33.24
C GLY A 104 9.93 -8.35 31.84
N THR A 105 8.79 -7.98 31.26
CA THR A 105 8.66 -7.38 29.93
C THR A 105 8.25 -5.92 30.02
N ILE A 106 8.67 -5.13 29.03
CA ILE A 106 8.18 -3.76 28.84
C ILE A 106 6.93 -3.88 27.96
N LEU A 107 5.80 -3.38 28.45
CA LEU A 107 4.61 -3.28 27.62
C LEU A 107 4.67 -1.95 26.87
N GLU A 108 4.53 -1.98 25.54
CA GLU A 108 4.33 -0.75 24.79
C GLU A 108 2.97 -0.15 25.17
N ALA A 109 3.00 0.97 25.88
CA ALA A 109 1.80 1.76 26.16
C ALA A 109 1.31 2.47 24.88
N HIS A 110 0.03 2.84 24.86
CA HIS A 110 -0.54 3.66 23.81
C HIS A 110 0.17 5.03 23.78
N LYS A 111 1.12 5.19 22.85
CA LYS A 111 1.89 6.43 22.70
C LYS A 111 0.94 7.53 22.24
N THR A 112 0.76 8.54 23.08
CA THR A 112 -0.03 9.71 22.74
C THR A 112 0.83 10.66 21.89
N ALA A 113 0.25 11.13 20.77
CA ALA A 113 0.92 12.06 19.87
C ALA A 113 1.30 13.35 20.62
N GLY A 114 2.60 13.64 20.70
CA GLY A 114 3.16 14.86 21.31
C GLY A 114 3.81 14.69 22.69
N VAL A 115 3.71 13.54 23.37
CA VAL A 115 4.43 13.28 24.63
C VAL A 115 5.47 12.17 24.48
N ASP A 116 5.12 11.05 23.84
CA ASP A 116 6.03 9.89 23.64
C ASP A 116 6.57 9.76 22.21
N ILE A 117 6.03 10.53 21.27
CA ILE A 117 6.41 10.54 19.86
C ILE A 117 7.09 11.88 19.59
N ASP A 118 8.38 11.84 19.28
CA ASP A 118 9.16 13.02 18.92
C ASP A 118 8.47 13.78 17.77
N HIS A 119 8.44 15.11 17.83
CA HIS A 119 7.82 15.91 16.77
C HIS A 119 8.41 15.59 15.39
N GLY A 120 9.68 15.18 15.32
CA GLY A 120 10.33 14.75 14.09
C GLY A 120 9.72 13.48 13.50
N THR A 121 9.45 12.47 14.33
CA THR A 121 8.86 11.20 13.84
C THR A 121 7.40 11.39 13.44
N LEU A 122 6.67 12.27 14.12
CA LEU A 122 5.29 12.63 13.75
C LEU A 122 5.22 13.43 12.43
N ALA A 123 6.20 14.31 12.18
CA ALA A 123 6.31 15.02 10.91
C ALA A 123 6.65 14.08 9.74
N LEU A 124 7.55 13.12 9.96
CA LEU A 124 7.90 12.10 8.98
C LEU A 124 6.70 11.21 8.63
N ASP A 125 5.94 10.76 9.63
CA ASP A 125 4.78 9.90 9.43
C ASP A 125 3.66 10.63 8.68
N LYS A 126 3.43 11.91 9.03
CA LYS A 126 2.52 12.77 8.27
C LYS A 126 2.97 12.96 6.82
N ALA A 127 4.26 13.19 6.60
CA ALA A 127 4.81 13.35 5.26
C ALA A 127 4.65 12.06 4.43
N ALA A 128 4.85 10.88 5.03
CA ALA A 128 4.64 9.60 4.37
C ALA A 128 3.17 9.44 3.92
N VAL A 129 2.21 9.73 4.80
CA VAL A 129 0.77 9.68 4.49
C VAL A 129 0.40 10.68 3.39
N ASP A 130 0.95 11.89 3.42
CA ASP A 130 0.68 12.90 2.39
C ASP A 130 1.29 12.50 1.03
N MET A 131 2.44 11.82 1.01
CA MET A 131 3.01 11.24 -0.20
C MET A 131 2.12 10.13 -0.78
N GLU A 132 1.58 9.25 0.06
CA GLU A 132 0.65 8.20 -0.37
C GLU A 132 -0.62 8.80 -1.00
N ARG A 133 -1.21 9.81 -0.36
CA ARG A 133 -2.38 10.53 -0.90
C ARG A 133 -2.07 11.22 -2.22
N ALA A 134 -0.91 11.86 -2.35
CA ALA A 134 -0.49 12.48 -3.60
C ALA A 134 -0.33 11.45 -4.72
N ALA A 135 0.25 10.29 -4.43
CA ALA A 135 0.38 9.19 -5.39
C ALA A 135 -0.98 8.63 -5.83
N GLU A 136 -1.93 8.49 -4.90
CA GLU A 136 -3.28 8.01 -5.20
C GLU A 136 -4.09 9.01 -6.05
N LEU A 137 -3.99 10.31 -5.74
CA LEU A 137 -4.56 11.38 -6.55
C LEU A 137 -3.99 11.35 -7.97
N GLN A 138 -2.67 11.23 -8.11
CA GLN A 138 -2.02 11.16 -9.41
C GLN A 138 -2.49 9.93 -10.21
N LYS A 139 -2.61 8.77 -9.56
CA LYS A 139 -3.09 7.53 -10.19
C LYS A 139 -4.54 7.67 -10.66
N THR A 140 -5.38 8.32 -9.88
CA THR A 140 -6.80 8.55 -10.22
C THR A 140 -6.93 9.52 -11.39
N MET A 141 -6.15 10.60 -11.39
CA MET A 141 -6.09 11.55 -12.50
C MET A 141 -5.57 10.88 -13.78
N LEU A 142 -4.46 10.14 -13.71
CA LEU A 142 -3.89 9.42 -14.87
C LEU A 142 -4.83 8.35 -15.43
N ARG A 143 -5.56 7.64 -14.56
CA ARG A 143 -6.54 6.62 -14.98
C ARG A 143 -7.70 7.23 -15.78
N GLY A 144 -8.03 8.49 -15.55
CA GLY A 144 -9.09 9.22 -16.27
C GLY A 144 -8.62 10.07 -17.45
N ALA A 145 -7.34 10.48 -17.48
CA ALA A 145 -6.83 11.51 -18.40
C ALA A 145 -6.37 10.99 -19.79
N GLY A 146 -6.56 9.71 -20.11
CA GLY A 146 -6.25 9.18 -21.43
C GLY A 146 -7.43 9.31 -22.39
N LEU A 147 -7.26 10.02 -23.52
CA LEU A 147 -8.14 9.82 -24.67
C LEU A 147 -8.06 8.33 -25.03
N PRO A 148 -9.19 7.62 -25.17
CA PRO A 148 -9.15 6.19 -25.43
C PRO A 148 -8.30 5.89 -26.67
N TRP A 149 -7.61 4.76 -26.67
CA TRP A 149 -6.74 4.35 -27.77
C TRP A 149 -7.43 4.43 -29.14
N TRP A 150 -8.70 4.03 -29.22
CA TRP A 150 -9.49 4.15 -30.44
C TRP A 150 -9.76 5.61 -30.86
N GLY A 151 -9.87 6.53 -29.91
CA GLY A 151 -10.01 7.96 -30.16
C GLY A 151 -8.72 8.56 -30.73
N LEU A 152 -7.55 8.14 -30.22
CA LEU A 152 -6.26 8.49 -30.81
C LEU A 152 -6.13 7.93 -32.23
N ALA A 153 -6.56 6.69 -32.47
CA ALA A 153 -6.56 6.10 -33.80
C ALA A 153 -7.47 6.86 -34.78
N LEU A 154 -8.65 7.30 -34.35
CA LEU A 154 -9.54 8.13 -35.17
C LEU A 154 -8.92 9.49 -35.47
N ALA A 155 -8.31 10.15 -34.48
CA ALA A 155 -7.63 11.43 -34.68
C ALA A 155 -6.47 11.32 -35.68
N LEU A 156 -5.66 10.27 -35.56
CA LEU A 156 -4.59 9.95 -36.52
C LEU A 156 -5.14 9.65 -37.92
N PHE A 157 -6.25 8.92 -38.03
CA PHE A 157 -6.90 8.66 -39.32
C PHE A 157 -7.46 9.94 -39.97
N MET A 158 -8.06 10.84 -39.20
CA MET A 158 -8.52 12.15 -39.68
C MET A 158 -7.37 13.01 -40.19
N LEU A 159 -6.29 13.12 -39.41
CA LEU A 159 -5.10 13.89 -39.80
C LEU A 159 -4.42 13.27 -41.03
N GLY A 160 -4.26 11.95 -41.06
CA GLY A 160 -3.62 11.24 -42.17
C GLY A 160 -4.44 11.29 -43.46
N SER A 161 -5.75 11.07 -43.39
CA SER A 161 -6.64 11.18 -44.56
C SER A 161 -6.70 12.61 -45.09
N GLY A 162 -6.75 13.62 -44.20
CA GLY A 162 -6.68 15.03 -44.60
C GLY A 162 -5.37 15.38 -45.32
N LEU A 163 -4.23 14.93 -44.80
CA LEU A 163 -2.92 15.14 -45.43
C LEU A 163 -2.85 14.47 -46.81
N LEU A 164 -3.33 13.22 -46.92
CA LEU A 164 -3.34 12.48 -48.17
C LEU A 164 -4.20 13.17 -49.24
N ILE A 165 -5.40 13.62 -48.86
CA ILE A 165 -6.32 14.32 -49.77
C ILE A 165 -5.72 15.66 -50.21
N ALA A 166 -5.02 16.39 -49.32
CA ALA A 166 -4.32 17.61 -49.68
C ALA A 166 -3.23 17.36 -50.73
N VAL A 167 -2.43 16.30 -50.57
CA VAL A 167 -1.41 15.90 -51.56
C VAL A 167 -2.06 15.50 -52.89
N LEU A 168 -3.15 14.71 -52.85
CA LEU A 168 -3.88 14.31 -54.05
C LEU A 168 -4.50 15.52 -54.77
N ALA A 169 -5.05 16.48 -54.04
CA ALA A 169 -5.61 17.70 -54.60
C ALA A 169 -4.52 18.56 -55.30
N VAL A 170 -3.33 18.70 -54.69
CA VAL A 170 -2.19 19.40 -55.30
C VAL A 170 -1.64 18.65 -56.52
N ASN A 171 -1.61 17.32 -56.47
CA ASN A 171 -1.17 16.51 -57.60
C ASN A 171 -2.19 16.56 -58.76
N ALA A 172 -3.49 16.51 -58.45
CA ALA A 172 -4.57 16.65 -59.42
C ALA A 172 -4.59 18.04 -60.07
N SER A 173 -4.36 19.12 -59.30
CA SER A 173 -4.31 20.48 -59.86
C SER A 173 -3.11 20.71 -60.79
N ARG A 174 -2.08 19.85 -60.73
CA ARG A 174 -0.95 19.86 -61.66
C ARG A 174 -1.19 19.04 -62.94
N ARG A 175 -2.26 18.25 -63.01
CA ARG A 175 -2.61 17.42 -64.19
C ARG A 175 -3.62 18.21 -65.04
N VAL A 176 -3.15 18.78 -66.15
CA VAL A 176 -3.92 19.74 -66.97
C VAL A 176 -4.97 19.10 -67.88
N ASP A 177 -4.92 17.77 -68.14
CA ASP A 177 -5.56 17.19 -69.32
C ASP A 177 -6.67 16.13 -69.10
N GLU A 178 -7.14 15.86 -67.89
CA GLU A 178 -8.16 14.81 -67.69
C GLU A 178 -9.31 15.28 -66.79
N THR A 179 -10.54 15.13 -67.28
CA THR A 179 -11.81 15.53 -66.66
C THR A 179 -12.16 14.64 -65.46
N ILE A 180 -11.24 14.49 -64.52
CA ILE A 180 -11.47 13.79 -63.27
C ILE A 180 -12.23 14.76 -62.37
N SER A 181 -13.52 14.51 -62.16
CA SER A 181 -14.35 15.20 -61.17
C SER A 181 -13.97 14.78 -59.74
N PHE A 182 -12.73 15.08 -59.35
CA PHE A 182 -12.26 14.84 -57.98
C PHE A 182 -12.81 15.95 -57.07
N ASN A 183 -13.83 15.64 -56.29
CA ASN A 183 -14.29 16.50 -55.20
C ASN A 183 -13.56 16.09 -53.90
N PRO A 184 -12.48 16.80 -53.50
CA PRO A 184 -11.71 16.45 -52.31
C PRO A 184 -12.54 16.53 -51.02
N MET A 185 -13.51 17.44 -50.99
CA MET A 185 -14.37 17.65 -49.83
C MET A 185 -15.33 16.47 -49.63
N HIS A 186 -15.90 15.95 -50.72
CA HIS A 186 -16.76 14.76 -50.68
C HIS A 186 -15.99 13.53 -50.18
N LEU A 187 -14.78 13.31 -50.71
CA LEU A 187 -13.93 12.19 -50.32
C LEU A 187 -13.56 12.25 -48.83
N PHE A 188 -13.23 13.43 -48.31
CA PHE A 188 -12.93 13.62 -46.89
C PHE A 188 -14.14 13.31 -46.01
N LEU A 189 -15.33 13.84 -46.36
CA LEU A 189 -16.55 13.63 -45.59
C LEU A 189 -16.96 12.16 -45.57
N VAL A 190 -16.89 11.45 -46.70
CA VAL A 190 -17.24 10.01 -46.76
C VAL A 190 -16.23 9.15 -45.99
N LEU A 191 -14.92 9.40 -46.14
CA LEU A 191 -13.89 8.68 -45.38
C LEU A 191 -14.04 8.93 -43.88
N SER A 192 -14.34 10.17 -43.47
CA SER A 192 -14.59 10.49 -42.08
C SER A 192 -15.83 9.79 -41.54
N ALA A 193 -16.95 9.85 -42.25
CA ALA A 193 -18.19 9.17 -41.88
C ALA A 193 -17.98 7.66 -41.70
N SER A 194 -17.28 7.01 -42.64
CA SER A 194 -16.97 5.57 -42.55
C SER A 194 -16.13 5.20 -41.32
N ALA A 195 -15.16 6.03 -40.93
CA ALA A 195 -14.38 5.82 -39.71
C ALA A 195 -15.25 5.92 -38.45
N PHE A 196 -16.14 6.91 -38.37
CA PHE A 196 -17.10 7.03 -37.26
C PHE A 196 -18.06 5.83 -37.19
N PHE A 197 -18.58 5.38 -38.34
CA PHE A 197 -19.44 4.20 -38.40
C PHE A 197 -18.72 2.91 -38.03
N ALA A 198 -17.46 2.73 -38.41
CA ALA A 198 -16.67 1.55 -38.04
C ALA A 198 -16.50 1.45 -36.51
N ILE A 199 -16.25 2.56 -35.83
CA ILE A 199 -16.12 2.58 -34.37
C ILE A 199 -17.48 2.39 -33.70
N ALA A 200 -18.55 3.00 -34.20
CA ALA A 200 -19.90 2.77 -33.70
C ALA A 200 -20.32 1.29 -33.85
N ALA A 201 -19.97 0.65 -34.96
CA ALA A 201 -20.18 -0.78 -35.17
C ALA A 201 -19.38 -1.64 -34.17
N GLY A 202 -18.12 -1.28 -33.90
CA GLY A 202 -17.30 -1.94 -32.88
C GLY A 202 -17.86 -1.82 -31.45
N ALA A 203 -18.42 -0.66 -31.10
CA ALA A 203 -19.10 -0.45 -29.83
C ALA A 203 -20.38 -1.31 -29.71
N ASN A 204 -21.18 -1.38 -30.77
CA ASN A 204 -22.34 -2.28 -30.83
C ASN A 204 -21.93 -3.75 -30.72
N PHE A 205 -20.84 -4.15 -31.38
CA PHE A 205 -20.32 -5.51 -31.28
C PHE A 205 -19.88 -5.87 -29.85
N MET A 206 -19.24 -4.95 -29.13
CA MET A 206 -18.91 -5.16 -27.71
C MET A 206 -20.14 -5.35 -26.83
N ILE A 207 -21.24 -4.62 -27.09
CA ILE A 207 -22.51 -4.83 -26.38
C ILE A 207 -23.09 -6.21 -26.70
N ILE A 208 -23.04 -6.64 -27.96
CA ILE A 208 -23.48 -7.98 -28.36
C ILE A 208 -22.67 -9.06 -27.64
N LEU A 209 -21.33 -8.94 -27.57
CA LEU A 209 -20.49 -9.87 -26.83
C LEU A 209 -20.85 -9.91 -25.34
N HIS A 210 -21.18 -8.77 -24.74
CA HIS A 210 -21.65 -8.71 -23.36
C HIS A 210 -22.99 -9.44 -23.20
N ALA A 211 -23.93 -9.20 -24.12
CA ALA A 211 -25.23 -9.86 -24.11
C ALA A 211 -25.11 -11.38 -24.22
N PHE A 212 -24.18 -11.89 -25.03
CA PHE A 212 -23.89 -13.34 -25.12
C PHE A 212 -23.28 -13.91 -23.85
N LYS A 213 -22.51 -13.12 -23.08
CA LYS A 213 -21.93 -13.56 -21.80
C LYS A 213 -22.99 -13.68 -20.70
N ASP A 214 -24.03 -12.86 -20.73
CA ASP A 214 -25.12 -12.93 -19.76
C ASP A 214 -26.10 -14.06 -20.09
N SER A 215 -26.59 -14.12 -21.33
CA SER A 215 -27.44 -15.22 -21.77
C SER A 215 -27.47 -15.38 -23.28
N LEU A 216 -27.63 -16.63 -23.74
CA LEU A 216 -27.76 -16.92 -25.17
C LEU A 216 -28.98 -16.23 -25.80
N GLN A 217 -30.08 -16.08 -25.06
CA GLN A 217 -31.29 -15.45 -25.57
C GLN A 217 -31.10 -13.94 -25.79
N ASN A 218 -30.48 -13.23 -24.84
CA ASN A 218 -30.19 -11.80 -24.97
C ASN A 218 -29.19 -11.54 -26.11
N GLY A 219 -28.18 -12.40 -26.24
CA GLY A 219 -27.24 -12.36 -27.36
C GLY A 219 -27.92 -12.54 -28.72
N LEU A 220 -28.84 -13.51 -28.83
CA LEU A 220 -29.59 -13.76 -30.08
C LEU A 220 -30.49 -12.58 -30.45
N ILE A 221 -31.20 -11.99 -29.49
CA ILE A 221 -32.07 -10.82 -29.72
C ILE A 221 -31.23 -9.64 -30.24
N CYS A 222 -30.05 -9.40 -29.67
CA CYS A 222 -29.15 -8.35 -30.12
C CYS A 222 -28.51 -8.66 -31.48
N LEU A 223 -28.38 -9.93 -31.87
CA LEU A 223 -27.85 -10.31 -33.18
C LEU A 223 -28.88 -10.14 -34.29
N PHE A 224 -30.11 -10.63 -34.08
CA PHE A 224 -31.17 -10.64 -35.09
C PHE A 224 -31.87 -9.29 -35.22
N ILE A 225 -31.93 -8.51 -34.14
CA ILE A 225 -32.54 -7.18 -34.14
C ILE A 225 -31.53 -6.21 -33.53
N PRO A 226 -30.47 -5.83 -34.26
CA PRO A 226 -29.32 -5.13 -33.69
C PRO A 226 -29.66 -3.75 -33.15
N VAL A 227 -30.62 -3.02 -33.71
CA VAL A 227 -30.96 -1.69 -33.20
C VAL A 227 -31.84 -1.78 -31.96
N PHE A 228 -32.98 -2.48 -32.04
CA PHE A 228 -33.91 -2.59 -30.91
C PHE A 228 -33.42 -3.52 -29.81
N GLY A 229 -32.73 -4.61 -30.15
CA GLY A 229 -32.15 -5.55 -29.19
C GLY A 229 -31.02 -4.93 -28.38
N VAL A 230 -30.10 -4.21 -29.03
CA VAL A 230 -29.03 -3.46 -28.33
C VAL A 230 -29.62 -2.37 -27.46
N PHE A 231 -30.63 -1.64 -27.94
CA PHE A 231 -31.31 -0.62 -27.13
C PHE A 231 -31.99 -1.22 -25.89
N TYR A 232 -32.77 -2.29 -26.07
CA TYR A 232 -33.44 -3.00 -24.97
C TYR A 232 -32.44 -3.55 -23.94
N TYR A 233 -31.37 -4.19 -24.41
CA TYR A 233 -30.34 -4.75 -23.55
C TYR A 233 -29.56 -3.64 -22.81
N ALA A 234 -29.24 -2.54 -23.50
CA ALA A 234 -28.56 -1.39 -22.88
C ALA A 234 -29.41 -0.72 -21.78
N VAL A 235 -30.72 -0.58 -22.00
CA VAL A 235 -31.65 -0.01 -21.00
C VAL A 235 -31.79 -0.92 -19.78
N THR A 236 -31.83 -2.25 -19.99
CA THR A 236 -31.94 -3.21 -18.89
C THR A 236 -30.63 -3.38 -18.10
N HIS A 237 -29.47 -3.29 -18.75
CA HIS A 237 -28.14 -3.46 -18.15
C HIS A 237 -27.33 -2.15 -18.21
N TRP A 238 -27.94 -1.06 -17.74
CA TRP A 238 -27.41 0.30 -17.93
C TRP A 238 -26.07 0.54 -17.26
N SER A 239 -25.87 0.11 -16.00
CA SER A 239 -24.66 0.41 -15.23
C SER A 239 -23.37 -0.08 -15.90
N GLU A 240 -23.45 -1.19 -16.65
CA GLU A 240 -22.29 -1.82 -17.27
C GLU A 240 -22.10 -1.43 -18.74
N THR A 241 -23.21 -1.25 -19.47
CA THR A 241 -23.17 -1.02 -20.92
C THR A 241 -23.25 0.45 -21.35
N TRP A 242 -23.58 1.39 -20.43
CA TRP A 242 -23.86 2.79 -20.82
C TRP A 242 -22.73 3.45 -21.61
N ARG A 243 -21.46 3.15 -21.27
CA ARG A 243 -20.30 3.76 -21.94
C ARG A 243 -20.26 3.39 -23.41
N PHE A 244 -20.53 2.13 -23.75
CA PHE A 244 -20.54 1.63 -25.13
C PHE A 244 -21.77 2.14 -25.89
N PHE A 245 -22.92 2.17 -25.23
CA PHE A 245 -24.16 2.66 -25.84
C PHE A 245 -24.09 4.17 -26.17
N VAL A 246 -23.60 4.98 -25.24
CA VAL A 246 -23.42 6.43 -25.44
C VAL A 246 -22.38 6.71 -26.52
N THR A 247 -21.24 6.02 -26.53
CA THR A 247 -20.23 6.18 -27.59
C THR A 247 -20.79 5.77 -28.95
N SER A 248 -21.45 4.61 -29.07
CA SER A 248 -22.09 4.17 -30.32
C SER A 248 -23.10 5.19 -30.86
N THR A 249 -23.97 5.71 -29.99
CA THR A 249 -25.02 6.67 -30.39
C THR A 249 -24.45 8.02 -30.83
N ILE A 250 -23.49 8.57 -30.08
CA ILE A 250 -22.85 9.85 -30.43
C ILE A 250 -22.07 9.72 -31.75
N LEU A 251 -21.27 8.66 -31.91
CA LEU A 251 -20.48 8.47 -33.12
C LEU A 251 -21.35 8.18 -34.34
N ALA A 252 -22.43 7.41 -34.19
CA ALA A 252 -23.38 7.18 -35.28
C ALA A 252 -24.07 8.49 -35.70
N ALA A 253 -24.41 9.37 -34.76
CA ALA A 253 -24.97 10.68 -35.06
C ALA A 253 -23.98 11.58 -35.83
N ILE A 254 -22.72 11.65 -35.37
CA ILE A 254 -21.66 12.42 -36.04
C ILE A 254 -21.38 11.86 -37.43
N GLY A 255 -21.23 10.54 -37.56
CA GLY A 255 -21.01 9.86 -38.84
C GLY A 255 -22.18 10.05 -39.80
N GLY A 256 -23.42 9.99 -39.31
CA GLY A 256 -24.63 10.28 -40.09
C GLY A 256 -24.66 11.72 -40.59
N GLY A 257 -24.30 12.69 -39.75
CA GLY A 257 -24.20 14.09 -40.14
C GLY A 257 -23.14 14.33 -41.23
N LEU A 258 -21.95 13.74 -41.07
CA LEU A 258 -20.88 13.82 -42.07
C LEU A 258 -21.29 13.17 -43.40
N MET A 259 -21.98 12.03 -43.36
CA MET A 259 -22.47 11.34 -44.55
C MET A 259 -23.54 12.16 -45.29
N ALA A 260 -24.48 12.77 -44.55
CA ALA A 260 -25.49 13.64 -45.12
C ALA A 260 -24.85 14.89 -45.77
N ALA A 261 -23.86 15.48 -45.11
CA ALA A 261 -23.09 16.60 -45.67
C ALA A 261 -22.31 16.19 -46.93
N GLY A 262 -21.75 14.97 -46.96
CA GLY A 262 -21.13 14.42 -48.15
C GLY A 262 -22.14 14.29 -49.30
N MET A 263 -23.30 13.67 -49.06
CA MET A 263 -24.33 13.52 -50.10
C MET A 263 -24.83 14.86 -50.65
N ALA A 264 -24.91 15.91 -49.83
CA ALA A 264 -25.27 17.26 -50.26
C ALA A 264 -24.25 17.92 -51.21
N GLN A 265 -23.04 17.36 -51.37
CA GLN A 265 -22.04 17.86 -52.32
C GLN A 265 -22.12 17.20 -53.70
N LEU A 266 -22.94 16.16 -53.85
CA LEU A 266 -23.19 15.49 -55.12
C LEU A 266 -24.44 16.02 -55.84
N SER A 267 -25.33 16.71 -55.12
CA SER A 267 -26.52 17.40 -55.64
C SER A 267 -26.18 18.79 -56.18
#